data_AF-A0A956FMY8-F1
#
_entry.id   AF-A0A956FMY8-F1
#
_cell.length_a   1.000
_cell.length_b   1.000
_cell.length_c   1.000
_cell.angle_alpha   90.00
_cell.angle_beta   90.00
_cell.angle_gamma   90.00
#
_symmetry.space_group_name_H-M   'P 1'
#
loop_
_entity.id
_entity.type
_entity.pdbx_description
1 polymer ?
#
loop_
_entity_poly.entity_id
_entity_poly.type
_entity_poly.pdbx_seq_one_letter_code
_entity_poly.pdbx_strand_id
1 'polypeptide(L)'
;MRTSLTLVALGLALTATAAHADMLPDNHKGLRLSIQVDAELPAGKTIVLANTFRGAHVLEPGEVQAIDWHPSGGEMQLVLVDADEAAKIEPLRGGAVPGRFDRDGIAEIVAKGTPCGEGFRGERTILDTSPAEELRWIYRVTVSGDSCEATQERRVYLDASGGEVDGDAAVPKIHRDAALADPPAPDAAEAEAESPAEEAVAKAGMATPAAKAGCGCVSDPAGAGGGGGSALAAFVLVAGRRRRRA
;
A
#
# COMPACT_ATOMS: atom_id res chain seq x y z
N MET A 1 -2.03 -62.12 -28.96
CA MET A 1 -0.92 -61.81 -28.02
C MET A 1 -0.39 -60.42 -28.34
N ARG A 2 -0.22 -59.59 -27.30
CA ARG A 2 0.52 -58.31 -27.22
C ARG A 2 -0.11 -57.05 -27.83
N THR A 3 -0.91 -56.41 -26.96
CA THR A 3 -0.87 -54.99 -26.56
C THR A 3 0.16 -54.07 -27.24
N SER A 4 -0.30 -52.86 -27.61
CA SER A 4 0.43 -51.61 -27.36
C SER A 4 -0.55 -50.43 -27.31
N LEU A 5 -0.69 -49.86 -26.11
CA LEU A 5 -1.24 -48.53 -25.85
C LEU A 5 -0.42 -47.48 -26.61
N THR A 6 -1.07 -46.44 -27.13
CA THR A 6 -0.39 -45.16 -27.36
C THR A 6 -1.31 -44.04 -26.88
N LEU A 7 -1.12 -43.68 -25.62
CA LEU A 7 -1.58 -42.46 -24.99
C LEU A 7 -0.76 -41.31 -25.60
N VAL A 8 -1.36 -40.46 -26.43
CA VAL A 8 -0.73 -39.20 -26.84
C VAL A 8 -1.27 -38.09 -25.95
N ALA A 9 -0.33 -37.52 -25.21
CA ALA A 9 -0.51 -36.56 -24.15
C ALA A 9 -1.25 -35.30 -24.63
N LEU A 10 -2.32 -34.96 -23.90
CA LEU A 10 -2.93 -33.64 -23.92
C LEU A 10 -1.97 -32.68 -23.21
N GLY A 11 -1.09 -32.05 -23.99
CA GLY A 11 -0.18 -31.01 -23.52
C GLY A 11 -0.97 -29.80 -23.05
N LEU A 12 -1.29 -29.76 -21.76
CA LEU A 12 -1.65 -28.52 -21.08
C LEU A 12 -0.43 -27.59 -21.14
N ALA A 13 -0.45 -26.68 -22.11
CA ALA A 13 0.36 -25.47 -22.10
C ALA A 13 -0.16 -24.57 -20.97
N LEU A 14 0.16 -24.95 -19.73
CA LEU A 14 0.19 -24.03 -18.60
C LEU A 14 1.42 -23.14 -18.84
N THR A 15 1.23 -22.04 -19.56
CA THR A 15 2.14 -20.90 -19.44
C THR A 15 1.99 -20.42 -18.01
N ALA A 16 2.79 -20.98 -17.12
CA ALA A 16 3.02 -20.45 -15.79
C ALA A 16 3.55 -19.03 -16.01
N THR A 17 2.66 -18.06 -15.96
CA THR A 17 3.04 -16.69 -15.63
C THR A 17 3.75 -16.82 -14.30
N ALA A 18 5.09 -16.79 -14.33
CA ALA A 18 5.88 -16.73 -13.13
C ALA A 18 5.33 -15.54 -12.36
N ALA A 19 4.67 -15.81 -11.23
CA ALA A 19 4.49 -14.79 -10.23
C ALA A 19 5.92 -14.35 -9.92
N HIS A 20 6.30 -13.16 -10.38
CA HIS A 20 7.50 -12.50 -9.92
C HIS A 20 7.25 -12.26 -8.44
N ALA A 21 7.61 -13.23 -7.61
CA ALA A 21 7.88 -12.97 -6.21
C ALA A 21 8.81 -11.75 -6.20
N ASP A 22 8.56 -10.81 -5.29
CA ASP A 22 9.35 -9.61 -5.06
C ASP A 22 10.81 -10.05 -4.80
N MET A 23 11.54 -10.32 -5.87
CA MET A 23 12.88 -10.91 -5.83
C MET A 23 13.81 -9.77 -5.46
N LEU A 24 14.44 -9.92 -4.30
CA LEU A 24 15.50 -9.01 -3.90
C LEU A 24 16.59 -9.03 -4.98
N PRO A 25 17.23 -7.88 -5.26
CA PRO A 25 18.40 -7.87 -6.12
C PRO A 25 19.45 -8.85 -5.61
N ASP A 26 20.25 -9.41 -6.51
CA ASP A 26 21.36 -10.30 -6.12
C ASP A 26 22.26 -9.60 -5.08
N ASN A 27 22.78 -10.38 -4.13
CA ASN A 27 23.60 -9.91 -3.00
C ASN A 27 22.90 -8.92 -2.05
N HIS A 28 21.56 -8.95 -1.98
CA HIS A 28 20.80 -8.17 -1.01
C HIS A 28 19.99 -9.07 -0.09
N LYS A 29 19.86 -8.63 1.16
CA LYS A 29 18.96 -9.21 2.16
C LYS A 29 17.92 -8.18 2.60
N GLY A 30 16.83 -8.67 3.19
CA GLY A 30 15.82 -7.81 3.81
C GLY A 30 16.37 -7.11 5.05
N LEU A 31 15.96 -5.87 5.27
CA LEU A 31 16.33 -5.06 6.43
C LEU A 31 15.08 -4.80 7.27
N ARG A 32 15.12 -5.16 8.56
CA ARG A 32 14.02 -4.83 9.47
C ARG A 32 13.99 -3.33 9.73
N LEU A 33 12.80 -2.78 9.93
CA LEU A 33 12.63 -1.36 10.16
C LEU A 33 12.01 -1.13 11.54
N SER A 34 12.53 -0.16 12.27
CA SER A 34 11.94 0.30 13.53
C SER A 34 12.06 1.80 13.70
N ILE A 35 11.21 2.35 14.56
CA ILE A 35 11.23 3.76 14.90
C ILE A 35 11.11 3.92 16.42
N GLN A 36 11.81 4.91 16.96
CA GLN A 36 11.58 5.43 18.29
C GLN A 36 11.27 6.92 18.17
N VAL A 37 10.21 7.36 18.84
CA VAL A 37 9.82 8.77 18.86
C VAL A 37 9.72 9.23 20.30
N ASP A 38 10.60 10.14 20.70
CA ASP A 38 10.57 10.78 22.00
C ASP A 38 9.76 12.07 21.91
N ALA A 39 8.66 12.16 22.66
CA ALA A 39 7.78 13.32 22.66
C ALA A 39 7.08 13.48 24.01
N GLU A 40 6.86 14.72 24.43
CA GLU A 40 5.90 15.06 25.49
C GLU A 40 4.60 15.52 24.82
N LEU A 41 3.55 14.73 24.94
CA LEU A 41 2.29 14.97 24.21
C LEU A 41 1.27 15.71 25.08
N PRO A 42 0.61 16.75 24.54
CA PRO A 42 -0.57 17.33 25.18
C PRO A 42 -1.67 16.27 25.34
N ALA A 43 -2.52 16.45 26.37
CA ALA A 43 -3.65 15.58 26.60
C ALA A 43 -4.57 15.53 25.36
N GLY A 44 -4.96 14.32 24.95
CA GLY A 44 -5.83 14.11 23.80
C GLY A 44 -5.13 14.16 22.43
N LYS A 45 -3.80 14.29 22.38
CA LYS A 45 -3.01 14.20 21.15
C LYS A 45 -2.15 12.94 21.13
N THR A 46 -1.86 12.46 19.93
CA THR A 46 -0.88 11.38 19.69
C THR A 46 -0.10 11.60 18.40
N ILE A 47 1.00 10.86 18.25
CA ILE A 47 1.80 10.84 17.02
C ILE A 47 1.48 9.56 16.25
N VAL A 48 1.28 9.72 14.96
CA VAL A 48 1.08 8.62 14.02
C VAL A 48 2.20 8.65 12.99
N LEU A 49 2.74 7.47 12.69
CA LEU A 49 3.59 7.26 11.53
C LEU A 49 2.71 6.92 10.33
N ALA A 50 2.54 7.88 9.42
CA ALA A 50 1.80 7.73 8.18
C ALA A 50 2.57 6.94 7.12
N ASN A 51 1.84 6.48 6.10
CA ASN A 51 2.35 5.81 4.90
C ASN A 51 3.14 4.51 5.17
N THR A 52 2.83 3.83 6.27
CA THR A 52 3.33 2.47 6.52
C THR A 52 2.64 1.46 5.58
N PHE A 53 3.14 0.23 5.53
CA PHE A 53 2.56 -0.82 4.70
C PHE A 53 1.06 -1.00 4.97
N ARG A 54 0.67 -0.97 6.24
CA ARG A 54 -0.73 -1.08 6.70
C ARG A 54 -1.47 0.27 6.79
N GLY A 55 -0.97 1.32 6.12
CA GLY A 55 -1.55 2.66 6.12
C GLY A 55 -0.87 3.57 7.13
N ALA A 56 -1.07 3.35 8.42
CA ALA A 56 -0.45 4.16 9.46
C ALA A 56 -0.20 3.34 10.74
N HIS A 57 0.65 3.83 11.63
CA HIS A 57 0.96 3.21 12.92
C HIS A 57 0.83 4.28 14.03
N VAL A 58 0.01 4.06 15.05
CA VAL A 58 -0.05 4.93 16.24
C VAL A 58 1.18 4.68 17.09
N LEU A 59 1.97 5.72 17.37
CA LEU A 59 3.24 5.59 18.05
C LEU A 59 3.11 5.87 19.54
N GLU A 60 3.56 4.92 20.36
CA GLU A 60 3.79 5.13 21.78
C GLU A 60 5.12 5.90 22.03
N PRO A 61 5.08 7.08 22.68
CA PRO A 61 6.29 7.86 22.92
C PRO A 61 7.33 7.12 23.78
N GLY A 62 8.60 7.20 23.37
CA GLY A 62 9.72 6.56 24.04
C GLY A 62 9.87 5.06 23.77
N GLU A 63 8.90 4.42 23.10
CA GLU A 63 8.98 3.01 22.76
C GLU A 63 9.57 2.79 21.36
N VAL A 64 10.39 1.75 21.25
CA VAL A 64 10.86 1.24 19.96
C VAL A 64 9.76 0.39 19.35
N GLN A 65 9.29 0.77 18.16
CA GLN A 65 8.20 0.10 17.45
C GLN A 65 8.68 -0.40 16.09
N ALA A 66 8.37 -1.67 15.81
CA ALA A 66 8.62 -2.25 14.49
C ALA A 66 7.66 -1.65 13.46
N ILE A 67 8.19 -1.36 12.27
CA ILE A 67 7.42 -0.78 11.17
C ILE A 67 7.58 -1.62 9.92
N ASP A 68 6.49 -1.75 9.18
CA ASP A 68 6.50 -2.30 7.82
C ASP A 68 6.29 -1.15 6.85
N TRP A 69 7.06 -1.11 5.77
CA TRP A 69 6.94 -0.06 4.75
C TRP A 69 7.22 -0.60 3.35
N HIS A 70 6.57 -0.01 2.34
CA HIS A 70 6.79 -0.31 0.92
C HIS A 70 6.87 0.99 0.13
N PRO A 71 7.82 1.14 -0.84
CA PRO A 71 7.97 2.35 -1.64
C PRO A 71 6.69 2.86 -2.33
N SER A 72 5.78 1.96 -2.70
CA SER A 72 4.47 2.34 -3.28
C SER A 72 3.52 3.04 -2.30
N GLY A 73 3.81 3.02 -0.99
CA GLY A 73 3.10 3.80 0.02
C GLY A 73 3.53 5.27 0.08
N GLY A 74 4.59 5.66 -0.63
CA GLY A 74 5.18 6.99 -0.51
C GLY A 74 6.14 7.10 0.68
N GLU A 75 6.59 8.32 0.96
CA GLU A 75 7.46 8.61 2.11
C GLU A 75 6.68 8.51 3.42
N MET A 76 7.30 7.93 4.43
CA MET A 76 6.75 7.91 5.78
C MET A 76 6.77 9.32 6.36
N GLN A 77 5.80 9.66 7.21
CA GLN A 77 5.71 10.99 7.80
C GLN A 77 5.17 10.90 9.22
N LEU A 78 5.77 11.67 10.13
CA LEU A 78 5.24 11.84 11.48
C LEU A 78 4.13 12.88 11.45
N VAL A 79 2.96 12.53 11.98
CA VAL A 79 1.76 13.37 11.97
C VAL A 79 1.17 13.43 13.38
N LEU A 80 0.91 14.63 13.89
CA LEU A 80 0.17 14.86 15.11
C LEU A 80 -1.33 14.75 14.83
N VAL A 81 -2.03 13.90 15.60
CA VAL A 81 -3.45 13.62 15.42
C VAL A 81 -4.16 13.65 16.76
N ASP A 82 -5.46 13.91 16.75
CA ASP A 82 -6.29 13.72 17.94
C ASP A 82 -6.34 12.22 18.30
N ALA A 83 -6.23 11.92 19.60
CA ALA A 83 -6.11 10.55 20.09
C ALA A 83 -7.37 9.72 19.83
N ASP A 84 -8.55 10.35 19.82
CA ASP A 84 -9.83 9.70 19.51
C ASP A 84 -9.98 9.37 18.02
N GLU A 85 -9.44 10.19 17.13
CA GLU A 85 -9.31 9.87 15.71
C GLU A 85 -8.28 8.75 15.50
N ALA A 86 -7.12 8.83 16.14
CA ALA A 86 -6.07 7.82 16.03
C ALA A 86 -6.51 6.43 16.54
N ALA A 87 -7.38 6.36 17.55
CA ALA A 87 -7.96 5.10 18.04
C ALA A 87 -8.77 4.35 16.97
N LYS A 88 -9.23 5.03 15.91
CA LYS A 88 -9.95 4.43 14.78
C LYS A 88 -9.00 3.75 13.78
N ILE A 89 -7.70 4.00 13.86
CA ILE A 89 -6.71 3.44 12.93
C ILE A 89 -6.55 1.93 13.12
N GLU A 90 -6.40 1.44 14.35
CA GLU A 90 -6.08 0.03 14.61
C GLU A 90 -7.15 -0.95 14.06
N PRO A 91 -8.46 -0.69 14.19
CA PRO A 91 -9.49 -1.49 13.51
C PRO A 91 -9.35 -1.52 11.98
N LEU A 92 -8.96 -0.39 11.36
CA LEU A 92 -8.81 -0.26 9.91
C LEU A 92 -7.54 -0.94 9.38
N ARG A 93 -6.53 -1.17 10.24
CA ARG A 93 -5.30 -1.92 9.92
C ARG A 93 -5.52 -3.43 9.75
N GLY A 94 -6.78 -3.90 9.83
CA GLY A 94 -7.18 -5.22 9.36
C GLY A 94 -6.98 -6.34 10.37
N GLY A 95 -7.05 -6.06 11.68
CA GLY A 95 -6.84 -7.05 12.75
C GLY A 95 -7.71 -8.32 12.68
N ALA A 96 -8.82 -8.33 11.91
CA ALA A 96 -9.76 -9.46 11.83
C ALA A 96 -9.80 -10.20 10.47
N VAL A 97 -9.33 -9.61 9.35
CA VAL A 97 -9.36 -10.24 8.02
C VAL A 97 -8.04 -9.97 7.29
N PRO A 98 -7.17 -11.00 7.14
CA PRO A 98 -5.91 -10.87 6.39
C PRO A 98 -6.16 -10.32 4.97
N GLY A 99 -5.42 -9.28 4.59
CA GLY A 99 -5.49 -8.68 3.24
C GLY A 99 -6.61 -7.64 3.04
N ARG A 100 -7.44 -7.36 4.04
CA ARG A 100 -8.36 -6.21 4.04
C ARG A 100 -7.96 -5.22 5.13
N PHE A 101 -7.05 -4.31 4.79
CA PHE A 101 -6.85 -3.09 5.55
C PHE A 101 -7.40 -1.91 4.74
N ASP A 102 -8.10 -1.00 5.40
CA ASP A 102 -8.74 0.16 4.79
C ASP A 102 -7.75 1.32 4.75
N ARG A 103 -6.95 1.38 3.68
CA ARG A 103 -5.97 2.46 3.50
C ARG A 103 -6.62 3.83 3.35
N ASP A 104 -7.75 3.89 2.66
CA ASP A 104 -8.41 5.15 2.35
C ASP A 104 -9.01 5.75 3.64
N GLY A 105 -9.67 4.93 4.47
CA GLY A 105 -10.15 5.36 5.78
C GLY A 105 -9.02 5.80 6.72
N ILE A 106 -7.86 5.13 6.68
CA ILE A 106 -6.68 5.56 7.45
C ILE A 106 -6.13 6.88 6.90
N ALA A 107 -6.06 7.05 5.57
CA ALA A 107 -5.59 8.27 4.94
C ALA A 107 -6.48 9.48 5.28
N GLU A 108 -7.81 9.29 5.37
CA GLU A 108 -8.75 10.32 5.83
C GLU A 108 -8.49 10.75 7.27
N ILE A 109 -8.11 9.83 8.16
CA ILE A 109 -7.73 10.16 9.54
C ILE A 109 -6.42 10.96 9.56
N VAL A 110 -5.41 10.47 8.85
CA VAL A 110 -4.08 11.12 8.77
C VAL A 110 -4.19 12.52 8.16
N ALA A 111 -5.04 12.71 7.15
CA ALA A 111 -5.23 14.00 6.47
C ALA A 111 -5.85 15.10 7.36
N LYS A 112 -6.47 14.73 8.49
CA LYS A 112 -6.96 15.69 9.50
C LYS A 112 -5.85 16.15 10.45
N GLY A 113 -4.75 15.42 10.51
CA GLY A 113 -3.63 15.71 11.40
C GLY A 113 -2.68 16.79 10.87
N THR A 114 -1.75 17.19 11.72
CA THR A 114 -0.71 18.17 11.38
C THR A 114 0.62 17.44 11.15
N PRO A 115 1.23 17.52 9.96
CA PRO A 115 2.56 16.96 9.74
C PRO A 115 3.62 17.63 10.63
N CYS A 116 4.50 16.83 11.22
CA CYS A 116 5.57 17.33 12.08
C CYS A 116 6.87 17.62 11.33
N GLY A 117 6.92 17.42 10.02
CA GLY A 117 8.11 17.64 9.21
C GLY A 117 7.98 17.05 7.81
N GLU A 118 9.10 17.06 7.08
CA GLU A 118 9.20 16.42 5.77
C GLU A 118 9.03 14.90 5.89
N GLY A 119 8.63 14.28 4.77
CA GLY A 119 8.60 12.83 4.66
C GLY A 119 10.02 12.26 4.68
N PHE A 120 10.15 11.01 5.11
CA PHE A 120 11.39 10.25 5.05
C PHE A 120 11.15 8.86 4.48
N ARG A 121 12.15 8.37 3.74
CA ARG A 121 12.05 7.08 3.05
C ARG A 121 12.59 5.95 3.92
N GLY A 122 11.90 4.81 3.89
CA GLY A 122 12.41 3.58 4.46
C GLY A 122 13.47 2.92 3.57
N GLU A 123 14.23 1.99 4.15
CA GLU A 123 15.18 1.14 3.42
C GLU A 123 14.84 -0.32 3.68
N ARG A 124 14.28 -1.02 2.68
CA ARG A 124 13.80 -2.40 2.86
C ARG A 124 14.88 -3.45 2.70
N THR A 125 16.01 -3.07 2.11
CA THR A 125 17.02 -4.01 1.63
C THR A 125 18.40 -3.41 1.80
N ILE A 126 19.36 -4.28 2.07
CA ILE A 126 20.74 -3.91 2.29
C ILE A 126 21.65 -4.98 1.69
N LEU A 127 22.93 -4.69 1.47
CA LEU A 127 23.88 -5.71 1.00
C LEU A 127 23.91 -6.90 1.98
N ASP A 128 23.91 -8.12 1.45
CA ASP A 128 23.93 -9.35 2.24
C ASP A 128 25.22 -9.52 3.06
N THR A 129 26.31 -8.91 2.62
CA THR A 129 27.58 -8.82 3.34
C THR A 129 27.54 -7.90 4.56
N SER A 130 26.50 -7.06 4.70
CA SER A 130 26.35 -6.18 5.85
C SER A 130 26.03 -6.96 7.12
N PRO A 131 26.63 -6.62 8.27
CA PRO A 131 26.23 -7.17 9.56
C PRO A 131 24.90 -6.61 10.06
N ALA A 132 24.36 -5.55 9.44
CA ALA A 132 23.11 -4.92 9.88
C ALA A 132 21.89 -5.80 9.56
N GLU A 133 21.00 -5.92 10.53
CA GLU A 133 19.73 -6.66 10.46
C GLU A 133 18.52 -5.74 10.64
N GLU A 134 18.73 -4.53 11.17
CA GLU A 134 17.68 -3.56 11.43
C GLU A 134 18.18 -2.13 11.19
N LEU A 135 17.31 -1.29 10.62
CA LEU A 135 17.47 0.16 10.58
C LEU A 135 16.47 0.79 11.54
N ARG A 136 16.99 1.61 12.46
CA ARG A 136 16.18 2.36 13.43
C ARG A 136 16.32 3.86 13.20
N TRP A 137 15.18 4.52 13.07
CA TRP A 137 15.11 5.98 13.16
C TRP A 137 14.76 6.40 14.59
N ILE A 138 15.46 7.41 15.09
CA ILE A 138 15.22 8.01 16.41
C ILE A 138 14.88 9.47 16.18
N TYR A 139 13.67 9.85 16.56
CA TYR A 139 13.15 11.21 16.42
C TYR A 139 12.84 11.81 17.79
N ARG A 140 13.06 13.11 17.91
CA ARG A 140 12.44 13.94 18.93
C ARG A 140 11.34 14.77 18.29
N VAL A 141 10.16 14.78 18.89
CA VAL A 141 9.05 15.62 18.45
C VAL A 141 8.69 16.62 19.54
N THR A 142 8.68 17.90 19.18
CA THR A 142 8.17 18.98 20.03
C THR A 142 6.78 19.37 19.56
N VAL A 143 5.83 19.44 20.50
CA VAL A 143 4.43 19.78 20.22
C VAL A 143 4.08 21.12 20.89
N SER A 144 3.42 21.99 20.15
CA SER A 144 2.94 23.30 20.62
C SER A 144 1.50 23.50 20.16
N GLY A 145 0.55 23.21 21.04
CA GLY A 145 -0.88 23.19 20.71
C GLY A 145 -1.18 22.15 19.63
N ASP A 146 -1.67 22.61 18.47
CA ASP A 146 -2.00 21.77 17.30
C ASP A 146 -0.86 21.70 16.27
N SER A 147 0.31 22.28 16.59
CA SER A 147 1.51 22.23 15.75
C SER A 147 2.56 21.31 16.34
N CYS A 148 3.41 20.74 15.47
CA CYS A 148 4.53 19.92 15.89
C CYS A 148 5.74 20.09 14.96
N GLU A 149 6.92 19.78 15.49
CA GLU A 149 8.18 19.76 14.76
C GLU A 149 8.97 18.50 15.15
N ALA A 150 9.41 17.74 14.16
CA ALA A 150 10.18 16.52 14.30
C ALA A 150 11.63 16.74 13.89
N THR A 151 12.55 16.42 14.79
CA THR A 151 13.99 16.40 14.52
C THR A 151 14.48 14.96 14.53
N GLN A 152 15.07 14.49 13.43
CA GLN A 152 15.74 13.20 13.40
C GLN A 152 17.05 13.33 14.17
N GLU A 153 17.13 12.73 15.36
CA GLU A 153 18.35 12.77 16.17
C GLU A 153 19.39 11.80 15.62
N ARG A 154 18.94 10.58 15.30
CA ARG A 154 19.82 9.50 14.85
C ARG A 154 19.12 8.59 13.85
N ARG A 155 19.93 8.00 12.97
CA ARG A 155 19.60 6.86 12.14
C ARG A 155 20.69 5.82 12.36
N VAL A 156 20.33 4.66 12.89
CA VAL A 156 21.30 3.63 13.31
C VAL A 156 21.00 2.30 12.65
N TYR A 157 22.06 1.61 12.24
CA TYR A 157 21.99 0.22 11.77
C TYR A 157 22.39 -0.68 12.93
N LEU A 158 21.60 -1.71 13.18
CA LEU A 158 21.78 -2.63 14.30
C LEU A 158 22.01 -4.05 13.79
N ASP A 159 22.93 -4.78 14.41
CA ASP A 159 23.14 -6.20 14.16
C ASP A 159 22.09 -7.09 14.88
N ALA A 160 22.23 -8.40 14.75
CA ALA A 160 21.33 -9.38 15.38
C ALA A 160 21.33 -9.32 16.92
N SER A 161 22.37 -8.77 17.55
CA SER A 161 22.48 -8.59 19.01
C SER A 161 21.92 -7.25 19.48
N GLY A 162 21.56 -6.35 18.56
CA GLY A 162 21.15 -4.98 18.86
C GLY A 162 22.33 -4.01 19.02
N GLY A 163 23.55 -4.44 18.66
CA GLY A 163 24.73 -3.58 18.63
C GLY A 163 24.71 -2.69 17.39
N GLU A 164 25.12 -1.43 17.54
CA GLU A 164 25.24 -0.52 16.40
C GLU A 164 26.42 -0.91 15.51
N VAL A 165 26.18 -0.90 14.20
CA VAL A 165 27.17 -1.21 13.16
C VAL A 165 27.22 -0.09 12.12
N ASP A 166 28.30 -0.04 11.35
CA ASP A 166 28.46 0.93 10.27
C ASP A 166 27.43 0.67 9.15
N GLY A 167 26.58 1.67 8.92
CA GLY A 167 25.58 1.66 7.85
C GLY A 167 26.16 1.99 6.47
N ASP A 168 27.28 2.72 6.40
CA ASP A 168 27.84 3.18 5.13
C ASP A 168 28.53 2.03 4.36
N ALA A 169 28.99 1.01 5.08
CA ALA A 169 29.46 -0.25 4.49
C ALA A 169 28.33 -1.08 3.85
N ALA A 170 27.07 -0.67 4.04
CA ALA A 170 25.90 -1.49 3.83
C ALA A 170 24.89 -0.91 2.83
N VAL A 171 24.85 0.42 2.66
CA VAL A 171 23.94 1.10 1.74
C VAL A 171 24.54 1.13 0.32
N PRO A 172 23.93 0.47 -0.69
CA PRO A 172 24.24 0.78 -2.08
C PRO A 172 23.83 2.23 -2.35
N LYS A 173 24.78 3.08 -2.74
CA LYS A 173 24.45 4.34 -3.40
C LYS A 173 23.69 3.97 -4.68
N ILE A 174 22.37 4.05 -4.66
CA ILE A 174 21.57 3.92 -5.88
C ILE A 174 22.02 5.06 -6.78
N HIS A 175 22.91 4.76 -7.74
CA HIS A 175 23.24 5.68 -8.81
C HIS A 175 21.94 5.94 -9.57
N ARG A 176 21.39 7.14 -9.40
CA ARG A 176 20.20 7.62 -10.08
C ARG A 176 20.48 7.96 -11.55
N ASP A 177 21.40 7.24 -12.19
CA ASP A 177 21.87 7.47 -13.57
C ASP A 177 21.79 6.21 -14.44
N ALA A 178 20.94 5.23 -14.07
CA ALA A 178 20.37 4.38 -15.10
C ALA A 178 19.26 5.19 -15.79
N ALA A 179 19.66 6.10 -16.68
CA ALA A 179 18.78 6.52 -17.75
C ALA A 179 18.20 5.22 -18.35
N LEU A 180 16.87 5.09 -18.34
CA LEU A 180 16.21 4.09 -19.15
C LEU A 180 16.80 4.26 -20.55
N ALA A 181 17.56 3.27 -21.03
CA ALA A 181 18.09 3.31 -22.37
C ALA A 181 16.91 3.58 -23.30
N ASP A 182 16.99 4.67 -24.07
CA ASP A 182 15.99 4.94 -25.09
C ASP A 182 15.85 3.68 -25.96
N PRO A 183 14.63 3.20 -26.22
CA PRO A 183 14.46 2.09 -27.13
C PRO A 183 15.11 2.47 -28.47
N PRO A 184 15.83 1.54 -29.13
CA PRO A 184 16.51 1.85 -30.38
C PRO A 184 15.50 2.41 -31.39
N ALA A 185 15.81 3.57 -31.95
CA ALA A 185 15.01 4.19 -32.99
C ALA A 185 14.80 3.19 -34.14
N PRO A 186 13.60 3.10 -34.73
CA PRO A 186 13.40 2.29 -35.92
C PRO A 186 14.29 2.84 -37.05
N ASP A 187 15.12 1.95 -37.61
CA ASP A 187 15.97 2.23 -38.77
C ASP A 187 15.12 2.83 -39.91
N ALA A 188 15.38 4.09 -40.22
CA ALA A 188 15.01 4.69 -41.47
C ALA A 188 16.06 4.29 -42.51
N ALA A 189 15.74 3.30 -43.34
CA ALA A 189 16.36 3.13 -44.65
C ALA A 189 15.34 3.52 -45.74
N GLU A 190 15.66 4.64 -46.38
CA GLU A 190 15.27 5.15 -47.71
C GLU A 190 15.14 4.03 -48.78
N ALA A 191 14.40 4.11 -49.89
CA ALA A 191 13.64 5.15 -50.56
C ALA A 191 12.84 4.54 -51.75
N GLU A 192 11.74 5.22 -52.10
CA GLU A 192 11.17 5.49 -53.45
C GLU A 192 10.69 4.37 -54.40
N ALA A 193 9.40 4.46 -54.78
CA ALA A 193 8.98 4.72 -56.17
C ALA A 193 7.50 5.15 -56.28
N GLU A 194 7.33 6.38 -56.79
CA GLU A 194 6.29 6.92 -57.69
C GLU A 194 4.78 6.95 -57.32
N SER A 195 4.28 8.20 -57.32
CA SER A 195 2.89 8.66 -57.37
C SER A 195 2.33 8.57 -58.82
N PRO A 196 1.01 8.68 -59.10
CA PRO A 196 0.42 10.03 -59.20
C PRO A 196 -1.08 10.20 -58.84
N ALA A 197 -1.40 11.47 -58.54
CA ALA A 197 -2.64 12.24 -58.77
C ALA A 197 -3.88 11.98 -57.87
N GLU A 198 -4.31 12.94 -57.01
CA GLU A 198 -5.10 14.20 -57.25
C GLU A 198 -6.61 13.92 -57.05
N GLU A 199 -7.29 14.39 -56.00
CA GLU A 199 -8.06 15.66 -55.87
C GLU A 199 -8.63 15.70 -54.43
N ALA A 200 -8.41 16.74 -53.62
CA ALA A 200 -9.21 17.95 -53.46
C ALA A 200 -10.33 17.90 -52.38
N VAL A 201 -10.45 19.04 -51.69
CA VAL A 201 -11.66 19.63 -51.04
C VAL A 201 -11.92 19.40 -49.53
N ALA A 202 -11.48 20.41 -48.78
CA ALA A 202 -12.22 21.30 -47.86
C ALA A 202 -12.84 20.83 -46.52
N LYS A 203 -12.61 21.73 -45.55
CA LYS A 203 -13.33 22.03 -44.29
C LYS A 203 -14.81 21.62 -44.22
N ALA A 204 -15.13 20.91 -43.14
CA ALA A 204 -16.25 21.14 -42.21
C ALA A 204 -15.93 20.31 -40.95
N GLY A 205 -16.01 20.78 -39.71
CA GLY A 205 -17.19 21.38 -39.10
C GLY A 205 -17.93 20.31 -38.28
N MET A 206 -17.79 20.40 -36.96
CA MET A 206 -18.70 19.90 -35.91
C MET A 206 -18.75 18.42 -35.50
N ALA A 207 -18.91 18.30 -34.18
CA ALA A 207 -19.68 17.32 -33.43
C ALA A 207 -19.01 15.98 -33.04
N THR A 208 -18.64 15.94 -31.77
CA THR A 208 -18.64 14.75 -30.91
C THR A 208 -19.92 13.92 -31.09
N PRO A 209 -19.80 12.59 -31.21
CA PRO A 209 -20.83 11.68 -30.77
C PRO A 209 -20.36 10.91 -29.53
N ALA A 210 -21.14 11.01 -28.46
CA ALA A 210 -21.12 10.03 -27.39
C ALA A 210 -21.61 8.69 -27.97
N ALA A 211 -20.83 7.63 -27.79
CA ALA A 211 -21.26 6.26 -28.04
C ALA A 211 -21.12 5.46 -26.73
N LYS A 212 -22.26 5.27 -26.05
CA LYS A 212 -22.49 4.13 -25.16
C LYS A 212 -22.90 2.94 -26.03
N ALA A 213 -22.09 1.89 -26.01
CA ALA A 213 -22.45 0.48 -26.18
C ALA A 213 -21.24 -0.29 -25.62
N GLY A 214 -21.33 -1.16 -24.63
CA GLY A 214 -22.35 -2.19 -24.45
C GLY A 214 -21.70 -3.52 -24.81
N CYS A 215 -21.11 -4.20 -23.83
CA CYS A 215 -20.94 -5.65 -23.87
C CYS A 215 -21.24 -6.18 -22.46
N GLY A 216 -22.53 -6.40 -22.22
CA GLY A 216 -23.00 -7.13 -21.06
C GLY A 216 -22.92 -8.63 -21.32
N CYS A 217 -22.53 -9.37 -20.30
CA CYS A 217 -23.01 -10.73 -20.10
C CYS A 217 -23.86 -10.69 -18.83
N VAL A 218 -25.17 -10.53 -19.03
CA VAL A 218 -26.20 -10.75 -18.03
C VAL A 218 -26.42 -12.26 -17.93
N SER A 219 -26.43 -12.76 -16.71
CA SER A 219 -27.15 -13.98 -16.35
C SER A 219 -28.11 -13.61 -15.23
N ASP A 220 -29.35 -13.34 -15.62
CA ASP A 220 -30.52 -13.36 -14.76
C ASP A 220 -31.53 -14.27 -15.46
N PRO A 221 -32.30 -15.07 -14.70
CA PRO A 221 -33.70 -15.11 -15.03
C PRO A 221 -34.59 -14.89 -13.79
N ALA A 222 -35.40 -13.84 -13.92
CA ALA A 222 -36.82 -13.78 -13.57
C ALA A 222 -37.23 -14.06 -12.11
N GLY A 223 -37.98 -13.20 -11.43
CA GLY A 223 -38.69 -11.99 -11.84
C GLY A 223 -39.81 -11.68 -10.86
N ALA A 224 -40.19 -10.39 -10.83
CA ALA A 224 -41.44 -9.80 -10.32
C ALA A 224 -41.75 -9.98 -8.83
N GLY A 225 -42.07 -8.96 -8.03
CA GLY A 225 -42.44 -7.58 -8.31
C GLY A 225 -43.39 -7.11 -7.19
N GLY A 226 -43.56 -5.79 -7.05
CA GLY A 226 -44.74 -5.19 -6.40
C GLY A 226 -44.52 -4.68 -4.98
N GLY A 227 -44.62 -3.36 -4.83
CA GLY A 227 -44.69 -2.68 -3.54
C GLY A 227 -46.01 -2.86 -2.82
N GLY A 228 -46.07 -2.36 -1.58
CA GLY A 228 -47.29 -2.34 -0.78
C GLY A 228 -46.95 -2.12 0.69
N GLY A 229 -47.54 -1.08 1.29
CA GLY A 229 -47.23 -0.65 2.64
C GLY A 229 -47.78 -1.55 3.76
N SER A 230 -47.46 -1.10 4.98
CA SER A 230 -48.17 -1.31 6.25
C SER A 230 -48.60 -2.73 6.65
N ALA A 231 -47.91 -3.30 7.66
CA ALA A 231 -48.50 -3.97 8.83
C ALA A 231 -47.34 -4.35 9.79
N LEU A 232 -47.22 -3.76 10.98
CA LEU A 232 -47.79 -4.29 12.23
C LEU A 232 -47.56 -5.80 12.43
N ALA A 233 -46.55 -6.14 13.25
CA ALA A 233 -46.61 -7.33 14.11
C ALA A 233 -45.65 -7.14 15.30
N ALA A 234 -46.21 -6.65 16.41
CA ALA A 234 -45.63 -6.81 17.72
C ALA A 234 -45.71 -8.29 18.13
N PHE A 235 -44.61 -8.85 18.63
CA PHE A 235 -44.67 -10.04 19.49
C PHE A 235 -44.06 -9.68 20.85
N VAL A 236 -44.96 -9.37 21.78
CA VAL A 236 -44.76 -9.42 23.22
C VAL A 236 -45.44 -10.71 23.70
N LEU A 237 -44.68 -11.60 24.35
CA LEU A 237 -45.12 -12.56 25.38
C LEU A 237 -43.84 -12.92 26.16
N VAL A 238 -43.52 -12.29 27.29
CA VAL A 238 -44.10 -12.40 28.64
C VAL A 238 -43.90 -13.78 29.30
N ALA A 239 -42.88 -13.77 30.16
CA ALA A 239 -42.85 -14.23 31.56
C ALA A 239 -42.86 -15.73 31.93
N GLY A 240 -41.95 -16.01 32.89
CA GLY A 240 -41.98 -17.17 33.77
C GLY A 240 -40.73 -17.23 34.68
N ARG A 241 -40.32 -16.13 35.32
CA ARG A 241 -40.50 -15.83 36.76
C ARG A 241 -40.04 -16.94 37.75
N ARG A 242 -38.93 -16.64 38.43
CA ARG A 242 -38.59 -16.84 39.87
C ARG A 242 -38.39 -18.27 40.41
N ARG A 243 -37.23 -18.44 41.05
CA ARG A 243 -36.96 -18.61 42.51
C ARG A 243 -35.46 -18.92 42.68
N ARG A 244 -34.75 -18.65 43.77
CA ARG A 244 -34.84 -17.81 44.97
C ARG A 244 -33.43 -17.90 45.58
N ARG A 245 -33.03 -16.84 46.31
CA ARG A 245 -31.90 -16.76 47.24
C ARG A 245 -31.52 -18.08 47.93
N ALA A 246 -30.22 -18.32 48.03
CA ALA A 246 -29.50 -18.45 49.30
C ALA A 246 -28.26 -17.56 49.19
#